data_AF-A0A0N0BM91-F1
#
_entry.id   AF-A0A0N0BM91-F1
#
_cell.length_a   1.000
_cell.length_b   1.000
_cell.length_c   1.000
_cell.angle_alpha   90.00
_cell.angle_beta   90.00
_cell.angle_gamma   90.00
#
_symmetry.space_group_name_H-M   'P 1'
#
loop_
_entity.id
_entity.type
_entity.pdbx_description
1 polymer ?
#
loop_
_entity_poly.entity_id
_entity_poly.type
_entity_poly.pdbx_seq_one_letter_code
_entity_poly.pdbx_strand_id
1 'polypeptide(L)'
;MSQGERFLEWLEALKGKRAWTPARAALRRSLAFPPGAYPKAMPYVEPFVREEGWKREAHYLVAALYALKDGAHQKGRTLARALREKAQESDSVEKRFLALLDADRDQIAFRLRQAVGLVGEGLDFARLLDDLLGWFSPERRVQARWAREFYGTEASEEEKEKEVEA
;
A
#
# COMPACT_ATOMS: atom_id res chain seq x y z
N MET A 1 10.10 13.34 -7.57
CA MET A 1 9.71 12.01 -7.10
C MET A 1 9.16 12.12 -5.70
N SER A 2 8.00 11.50 -5.44
CA SER A 2 7.43 11.40 -4.10
C SER A 2 8.29 10.50 -3.20
N GLN A 3 7.98 10.46 -1.90
CA GLN A 3 8.67 9.56 -0.98
C GLN A 3 8.36 8.09 -1.32
N GLY A 4 7.12 7.81 -1.70
CA GLY A 4 6.66 6.54 -2.26
C GLY A 4 7.48 6.07 -3.46
N GLU A 5 7.67 6.92 -4.46
CA GLU A 5 8.42 6.59 -5.67
C GLU A 5 9.88 6.25 -5.35
N ARG A 6 10.55 7.06 -4.52
CA ARG A 6 11.94 6.80 -4.10
C ARG A 6 12.08 5.47 -3.35
N PHE A 7 11.11 5.13 -2.50
CA PHE A 7 11.15 3.87 -1.76
C PHE A 7 10.86 2.66 -2.64
N LEU A 8 9.95 2.82 -3.61
CA LEU A 8 9.70 1.77 -4.60
C LEU A 8 10.95 1.48 -5.43
N GLU A 9 11.66 2.51 -5.91
CA GLU A 9 12.94 2.34 -6.61
C GLU A 9 13.97 1.57 -5.76
N TRP A 10 14.03 1.85 -4.46
CA TRP A 10 14.86 1.12 -3.51
C TRP A 10 14.47 -0.37 -3.42
N LEU A 11 13.18 -0.68 -3.33
CA LEU A 11 12.67 -2.06 -3.26
C LEU A 11 12.87 -2.82 -4.58
N GLU A 12 12.68 -2.18 -5.74
CA GLU A 12 12.95 -2.78 -7.05
C GLU A 12 14.45 -3.05 -7.23
N ALA A 13 15.31 -2.13 -6.80
CA ALA A 13 16.76 -2.35 -6.79
C ALA A 13 17.16 -3.50 -5.85
N LEU A 14 16.46 -3.71 -4.74
CA LEU A 14 16.66 -4.85 -3.85
C LEU A 14 16.17 -6.16 -4.50
N LYS A 15 15.02 -6.13 -5.19
CA LYS A 15 14.45 -7.28 -5.91
C LYS A 15 15.34 -7.76 -7.05
N GLY A 16 16.05 -6.85 -7.72
CA GLY A 16 17.03 -7.18 -8.77
C GLY A 16 18.32 -7.85 -8.27
N LYS A 17 18.53 -7.96 -6.95
CA LYS A 17 19.76 -8.53 -6.37
C LYS A 17 19.56 -10.00 -5.98
N ARG A 18 20.66 -10.77 -5.93
CA ARG A 18 20.68 -12.15 -5.38
C ARG A 18 20.14 -12.23 -3.94
N ALA A 19 20.23 -11.13 -3.20
CA ALA A 19 19.70 -11.01 -1.84
C ALA A 19 18.17 -10.90 -1.76
N TRP A 20 17.44 -10.83 -2.88
CA TRP A 20 15.98 -10.70 -2.86
C TRP A 20 15.30 -11.86 -2.13
N THR A 21 15.67 -13.11 -2.39
CA THR A 21 15.04 -14.27 -1.74
C THR A 21 15.07 -14.20 -0.21
N PRO A 22 16.24 -14.02 0.46
CA PRO A 22 16.28 -13.87 1.91
C PRO A 22 15.62 -12.56 2.38
N ALA A 23 15.75 -11.46 1.64
CA ALA A 23 15.09 -10.19 1.98
C ALA A 23 13.57 -10.32 1.99
N ARG A 24 13.00 -10.88 0.92
CA ARG A 24 11.57 -11.16 0.78
C ARG A 24 11.07 -12.04 1.91
N ALA A 25 11.80 -13.11 2.26
CA ALA A 25 11.42 -13.98 3.36
C ALA A 25 11.39 -13.23 4.71
N ALA A 26 12.40 -12.39 4.98
CA ALA A 26 12.45 -11.58 6.19
C ALA A 26 11.32 -10.52 6.25
N LEU A 27 11.11 -9.80 5.15
CA LEU A 27 10.05 -8.79 5.03
C LEU A 27 8.65 -9.41 5.13
N ARG A 28 8.40 -10.55 4.48
CA ARG A 28 7.12 -11.26 4.63
C ARG A 28 6.89 -11.70 6.07
N ARG A 29 7.92 -12.18 6.75
CA ARG A 29 7.83 -12.61 8.15
C ARG A 29 7.60 -11.45 9.11
N SER A 30 8.04 -10.23 8.78
CA SER A 30 7.81 -9.06 9.63
C SER A 30 6.33 -8.71 9.79
N LEU A 31 5.44 -9.16 8.89
CA LEU A 31 3.98 -8.98 9.02
C LEU A 31 3.37 -9.65 10.26
N ALA A 32 4.10 -10.55 10.92
CA ALA A 32 3.67 -11.18 12.18
C ALA A 32 4.05 -10.36 13.42
N PHE A 33 4.74 -9.22 13.24
CA PHE A 33 5.24 -8.37 14.30
C PHE A 33 4.78 -6.92 14.06
N PRO A 34 4.84 -6.04 15.08
CA PRO A 34 4.68 -4.61 14.85
C PRO A 34 5.64 -4.11 13.75
N PRO A 35 5.21 -3.18 12.87
CA PRO A 35 6.09 -2.64 11.84
C PRO A 35 7.38 -2.07 12.44
N GLY A 36 8.53 -2.41 11.85
CA GLY A 36 9.84 -1.95 12.34
C GLY A 36 10.38 -2.67 13.58
N ALA A 37 9.66 -3.66 14.13
CA ALA A 37 10.09 -4.42 15.31
C ALA A 37 10.77 -5.77 15.00
N TYR A 38 10.82 -6.20 13.73
CA TYR A 38 11.44 -7.48 13.35
C TYR A 38 12.90 -7.29 12.89
N PRO A 39 13.92 -7.71 13.68
CA PRO A 39 15.31 -7.34 13.42
C PRO A 39 15.85 -7.81 12.06
N LYS A 40 15.42 -8.97 11.57
CA LYS A 40 15.90 -9.49 10.27
C LYS A 40 15.42 -8.68 9.06
N ALA A 41 14.40 -7.83 9.22
CA ALA A 41 13.96 -6.91 8.17
C ALA A 41 14.78 -5.61 8.12
N MET A 42 15.43 -5.23 9.24
CA MET A 42 16.11 -3.94 9.38
C MET A 42 17.20 -3.69 8.33
N PRO A 43 18.08 -4.65 7.99
CA PRO A 43 19.12 -4.43 6.99
C PRO A 43 18.62 -4.03 5.59
N TYR A 44 17.34 -4.29 5.30
CA TYR A 44 16.72 -4.02 4.00
C TYR A 44 15.97 -2.69 3.94
N VAL A 45 15.67 -2.07 5.10
CA VAL A 45 14.83 -0.87 5.20
C VAL A 45 15.59 0.30 5.82
N GLU A 46 16.38 0.08 6.88
CA GLU A 46 17.16 1.12 7.57
C GLU A 46 18.14 1.91 6.66
N PRO A 47 18.78 1.32 5.63
CA PRO A 47 19.64 2.12 4.76
C PRO A 47 18.89 3.24 4.00
N PHE A 48 17.57 3.09 3.82
CA PHE A 48 16.72 4.06 3.15
C PHE A 48 16.06 5.05 4.13
N VAL A 49 15.45 4.54 5.19
CA VAL A 49 14.61 5.32 6.11
C VAL A 49 15.48 6.25 6.98
N ARG A 50 15.04 7.50 7.14
CA ARG A 50 15.71 8.50 8.00
C ARG A 50 14.79 9.06 9.08
N GLU A 51 13.50 8.78 8.97
CA GLU A 51 12.46 9.23 9.87
C GLU A 51 12.23 8.27 11.02
N GLU A 52 11.48 8.73 12.01
CA GLU A 52 11.12 7.97 13.21
C GLU A 52 9.59 7.83 13.36
N GLY A 53 9.19 7.01 14.32
CA GLY A 53 7.79 6.75 14.65
C GLY A 53 6.99 6.21 13.46
N TRP A 54 5.78 6.73 13.25
CA TRP A 54 4.88 6.22 12.22
C TRP A 54 5.47 6.27 10.81
N LYS A 55 6.28 7.27 10.48
CA LYS A 55 6.89 7.35 9.15
C LYS A 55 7.82 6.16 8.93
N ARG A 56 8.63 5.80 9.92
CA ARG A 56 9.47 4.59 9.88
C ARG A 56 8.62 3.33 9.73
N GLU A 57 7.62 3.19 10.59
CA GLU A 57 6.69 2.05 10.60
C GLU A 57 5.97 1.87 9.24
N ALA A 58 5.55 2.95 8.59
CA ALA A 58 4.90 2.92 7.28
C ALA A 58 5.82 2.33 6.20
N HIS A 59 7.12 2.65 6.18
CA HIS A 59 8.07 2.05 5.25
C HIS A 59 8.22 0.54 5.48
N TYR A 60 8.32 0.13 6.74
CA TYR A 60 8.37 -1.31 7.08
C TYR A 60 7.11 -2.04 6.65
N LEU A 61 5.94 -1.44 6.90
CA LEU A 61 4.67 -2.03 6.51
C LEU A 61 4.56 -2.17 4.99
N VAL A 62 4.91 -1.13 4.23
CA VAL A 62 4.90 -1.20 2.75
C VAL A 62 5.90 -2.21 2.22
N ALA A 63 7.13 -2.26 2.74
CA ALA A 63 8.12 -3.25 2.31
C ALA A 63 7.64 -4.69 2.55
N ALA A 64 6.96 -4.92 3.68
CA ALA A 64 6.42 -6.22 4.03
C ALA A 64 5.24 -6.63 3.12
N LEU A 65 4.36 -5.68 2.78
CA LEU A 65 3.23 -5.90 1.85
C LEU A 65 3.70 -6.07 0.40
N TYR A 66 4.72 -5.31 -0.01
CA TYR A 66 5.41 -5.48 -1.29
C TYR A 66 5.99 -6.90 -1.40
N ALA A 67 6.71 -7.37 -0.37
CA ALA A 67 7.26 -8.72 -0.34
C ALA A 67 6.17 -9.81 -0.34
N LEU A 68 5.04 -9.57 0.34
CA LEU A 68 3.86 -10.46 0.33
C LEU A 68 3.32 -10.65 -1.09
N LYS A 69 3.32 -9.59 -1.92
CA LYS A 69 2.93 -9.60 -3.32
C LYS A 69 4.05 -9.93 -4.30
N ASP A 70 5.19 -10.45 -3.82
CA ASP A 70 6.37 -10.73 -4.65
C ASP A 70 6.88 -9.53 -5.46
N GLY A 71 6.63 -8.33 -4.92
CA GLY A 71 6.95 -7.09 -5.61
C GLY A 71 6.15 -6.87 -6.88
N ALA A 72 4.93 -7.37 -6.98
CA ALA A 72 4.01 -7.05 -8.07
C ALA A 72 3.52 -5.60 -7.93
N HIS A 73 4.34 -4.65 -8.38
CA HIS A 73 3.95 -3.25 -8.46
C HIS A 73 3.14 -2.97 -9.74
N GLN A 74 2.06 -2.22 -9.61
CA GLN A 74 1.25 -1.74 -10.73
C GLN A 74 0.85 -0.29 -10.51
N LYS A 75 1.51 0.62 -11.22
CA LYS A 75 1.26 2.06 -11.14
C LYS A 75 -0.21 2.38 -11.46
N GLY A 76 -0.83 3.25 -10.68
CA GLY A 76 -2.23 3.68 -10.85
C GLY A 76 -3.27 2.73 -10.26
N ARG A 77 -2.91 1.48 -9.95
CA ARG A 77 -3.82 0.52 -9.30
C ARG A 77 -3.70 0.62 -7.77
N THR A 78 -4.38 1.62 -7.19
CA THR A 78 -4.38 1.85 -5.75
C THR A 78 -5.11 0.73 -4.99
N LEU A 79 -4.85 0.60 -3.69
CA LEU A 79 -5.53 -0.41 -2.87
C LEU A 79 -7.05 -0.20 -2.83
N ALA A 80 -7.53 1.05 -2.80
CA ALA A 80 -8.96 1.35 -2.82
C ALA A 80 -9.64 0.85 -4.11
N ARG A 81 -9.03 1.09 -5.28
CA ARG A 81 -9.53 0.57 -6.57
C ARG A 81 -9.51 -0.96 -6.62
N ALA A 82 -8.41 -1.57 -6.18
CA ALA A 82 -8.30 -3.02 -6.13
C ALA A 82 -9.33 -3.66 -5.18
N LEU A 83 -9.70 -2.99 -4.08
CA LEU A 83 -10.77 -3.44 -3.19
C LEU A 83 -12.16 -3.23 -3.79
N ARG A 84 -12.39 -2.16 -4.57
CA ARG A 84 -13.64 -1.95 -5.32
C ARG A 84 -13.90 -3.09 -6.29
N GLU A 85 -12.88 -3.50 -7.06
CA GLU A 85 -12.96 -4.67 -7.95
C GLU A 85 -13.38 -5.91 -7.16
N LYS A 86 -12.78 -6.15 -5.99
CA LYS A 86 -13.14 -7.28 -5.13
C LYS A 86 -14.49 -7.17 -4.44
N ALA A 87 -14.99 -5.96 -4.22
CA ALA A 87 -16.32 -5.74 -3.65
C ALA A 87 -17.44 -6.15 -4.62
N GLN A 88 -17.20 -6.16 -5.94
CA GLN A 88 -18.16 -6.69 -6.91
C GLN A 88 -18.43 -8.19 -6.73
N GLU A 89 -17.48 -8.91 -6.13
CA GLU A 89 -17.59 -10.35 -5.85
C GLU A 89 -18.16 -10.63 -4.44
N SER A 90 -18.10 -9.66 -3.51
CA SER A 90 -18.53 -9.87 -2.12
C SER A 90 -18.78 -8.57 -1.35
N ASP A 91 -20.01 -8.40 -0.86
CA ASP A 91 -20.43 -7.30 0.04
C ASP A 91 -19.59 -7.22 1.33
N SER A 92 -18.95 -8.33 1.72
CA SER A 92 -18.11 -8.36 2.92
C SER A 92 -16.79 -7.58 2.75
N VAL A 93 -16.39 -7.25 1.51
CA VAL A 93 -15.20 -6.46 1.22
C VAL A 93 -15.43 -5.00 1.55
N GLU A 94 -16.61 -4.44 1.25
CA GLU A 94 -16.94 -3.05 1.58
C GLU A 94 -16.87 -2.80 3.09
N LYS A 95 -17.43 -3.70 3.90
CA LYS A 95 -17.34 -3.61 5.37
C LYS A 95 -15.90 -3.59 5.87
N ARG A 96 -15.01 -4.40 5.26
CA ARG A 96 -13.59 -4.42 5.60
C ARG A 96 -12.87 -3.15 5.13
N PHE A 97 -13.27 -2.60 3.99
CA PHE A 97 -12.75 -1.33 3.49
C PHE A 97 -13.13 -0.17 4.41
N LEU A 98 -14.39 -0.07 4.83
CA LEU A 98 -14.84 0.95 5.79
C LEU A 98 -14.11 0.83 7.13
N ALA A 99 -13.94 -0.40 7.64
CA ALA A 99 -13.12 -0.63 8.82
C ALA A 99 -11.66 -0.20 8.59
N LEU A 100 -11.10 -0.44 7.40
CA LEU A 100 -9.75 0.04 7.10
C LEU A 100 -9.66 1.57 7.14
N LEU A 101 -10.61 2.30 6.57
CA LEU A 101 -10.63 3.77 6.60
C LEU A 101 -10.67 4.34 8.02
N ASP A 102 -11.28 3.62 8.97
CA ASP A 102 -11.39 4.03 10.38
C ASP A 102 -10.20 3.57 11.24
N ALA A 103 -9.22 2.88 10.66
CA ALA A 103 -8.13 2.28 11.43
C ALA A 103 -7.23 3.32 12.12
N ASP A 104 -7.03 3.12 13.43
CA ASP A 104 -6.02 3.80 14.24
C ASP A 104 -4.62 3.19 14.06
N ARG A 105 -3.65 3.67 14.85
CA ARG A 105 -2.24 3.22 14.80
C ARG A 105 -2.06 1.74 15.14
N ASP A 106 -2.89 1.21 16.03
CA ASP A 106 -2.77 -0.16 16.50
C ASP A 106 -3.43 -1.14 15.51
N GLN A 107 -4.45 -0.67 14.79
CA GLN A 107 -5.26 -1.47 13.89
C GLN A 107 -4.78 -1.44 12.43
N ILE A 108 -4.15 -0.35 11.98
CA ILE A 108 -3.85 -0.13 10.56
C ILE A 108 -2.98 -1.24 9.96
N ALA A 109 -1.94 -1.69 10.67
CA ALA A 109 -1.04 -2.73 10.15
C ALA A 109 -1.78 -4.06 9.90
N PHE A 110 -2.63 -4.45 10.84
CA PHE A 110 -3.43 -5.67 10.74
C PHE A 110 -4.48 -5.58 9.63
N ARG A 111 -5.28 -4.49 9.62
CA ARG A 111 -6.34 -4.31 8.62
C ARG A 111 -5.79 -4.18 7.21
N LEU A 112 -4.66 -3.48 7.05
CA LEU A 112 -4.01 -3.33 5.74
C LEU A 112 -3.45 -4.66 5.22
N ARG A 113 -2.86 -5.48 6.09
CA ARG A 113 -2.44 -6.85 5.74
C ARG A 113 -3.61 -7.69 5.25
N GLN A 114 -4.75 -7.64 5.92
CA GLN A 114 -5.95 -8.36 5.49
C GLN A 114 -6.45 -7.86 4.13
N ALA A 115 -6.58 -6.55 3.96
CA ALA A 115 -7.05 -5.94 2.72
C ALA A 115 -6.14 -6.27 1.51
N VAL A 116 -4.82 -6.16 1.68
CA VAL A 116 -3.86 -6.55 0.64
C VAL A 116 -3.89 -8.05 0.39
N GLY A 117 -4.19 -8.88 1.39
CA GLY A 117 -4.38 -10.32 1.22
C GLY A 117 -5.57 -10.69 0.32
N LEU A 118 -6.62 -9.86 0.28
CA LEU A 118 -7.83 -10.11 -0.52
C LEU A 118 -7.65 -9.84 -2.01
N VAL A 119 -6.81 -8.87 -2.37
CA VAL A 119 -6.61 -8.47 -3.76
C VAL A 119 -5.62 -9.43 -4.44
N GLY A 120 -5.92 -9.95 -5.62
CA GLY A 120 -5.06 -10.93 -6.29
C GLY A 120 -3.81 -10.32 -6.95
N GLU A 121 -4.02 -9.21 -7.66
CA GLU A 121 -3.02 -8.61 -8.54
C GLU A 121 -2.12 -7.57 -7.85
N GLY A 122 -1.23 -6.96 -8.64
CA GLY A 122 -0.27 -5.95 -8.19
C GLY A 122 -0.92 -4.65 -7.72
N LEU A 123 -0.17 -3.88 -6.95
CA LEU A 123 -0.64 -2.63 -6.33
C LEU A 123 0.34 -1.47 -6.57
N ASP A 124 -0.19 -0.26 -6.54
CA ASP A 124 0.61 0.95 -6.51
C ASP A 124 1.24 1.15 -5.13
N PHE A 125 2.36 0.46 -4.87
CA PHE A 125 3.10 0.56 -3.62
C PHE A 125 3.74 1.92 -3.36
N ALA A 126 4.06 2.68 -4.41
CA ALA A 126 4.53 4.05 -4.24
C ALA A 126 3.40 4.91 -3.67
N ARG A 127 2.22 4.87 -4.29
CA ARG A 127 1.03 5.57 -3.79
C ARG A 127 0.63 5.10 -2.38
N LEU A 128 0.69 3.80 -2.12
CA LEU A 128 0.38 3.24 -0.81
C LEU A 128 1.28 3.82 0.28
N LEU A 129 2.59 3.98 0.05
CA LEU A 129 3.46 4.61 1.04
C LEU A 129 3.11 6.08 1.26
N ASP A 130 2.95 6.85 0.18
CA ASP A 130 2.59 8.27 0.29
C ASP A 130 1.28 8.47 1.09
N ASP A 131 0.34 7.56 0.91
CA ASP A 131 -0.92 7.53 1.64
C ASP A 131 -0.75 7.20 3.11
N LEU A 132 0.04 6.17 3.42
CA LEU A 132 0.29 5.81 4.81
C LEU A 132 1.03 6.92 5.54
N LEU A 133 1.98 7.61 4.91
CA LEU A 133 2.67 8.75 5.51
C LEU A 133 1.71 9.88 5.89
N GLY A 134 0.62 10.06 5.14
CA GLY A 134 -0.45 11.02 5.42
C GLY A 134 -1.64 10.46 6.21
N TRP A 135 -1.63 9.18 6.61
CA TRP A 135 -2.82 8.50 7.14
C TRP A 135 -3.37 9.13 8.42
N PHE A 136 -2.50 9.58 9.32
CA PHE A 136 -2.88 10.17 10.61
C PHE A 136 -2.95 11.70 10.60
N SER A 137 -3.06 12.33 9.43
CA SER A 137 -3.32 13.77 9.34
C SER A 137 -4.73 14.08 9.89
N PRO A 138 -4.90 15.15 10.70
CA PRO A 138 -6.21 15.54 11.24
C PRO A 138 -7.29 15.75 10.17
N GLU A 139 -6.90 16.18 8.97
CA GLU A 139 -7.80 16.46 7.85
C GLU A 139 -8.35 15.19 7.18
N ARG A 140 -7.83 14.01 7.51
CA ARG A 140 -8.24 12.70 6.94
C ARG A 140 -8.37 12.68 5.41
N ARG A 141 -7.52 13.44 4.72
CA ARG A 141 -7.57 13.60 3.25
C ARG A 141 -7.33 12.30 2.50
N VAL A 142 -6.47 11.43 3.05
CA VAL A 142 -6.16 10.12 2.47
C VAL A 142 -7.40 9.23 2.48
N GLN A 143 -8.08 9.14 3.63
CA GLN A 143 -9.30 8.35 3.79
C GLN A 143 -10.42 8.85 2.87
N ALA A 144 -10.62 10.17 2.82
CA ALA A 144 -11.60 10.78 1.92
C ALA A 144 -11.30 10.47 0.44
N ARG A 145 -10.02 10.49 0.05
CA ARG A 145 -9.60 10.16 -1.32
C ARG A 145 -9.76 8.67 -1.62
N TRP A 146 -9.40 7.78 -0.69
CA TRP A 146 -9.62 6.34 -0.81
C TRP A 146 -11.12 6.03 -0.96
N ALA A 147 -11.99 6.69 -0.19
CA ALA A 147 -13.43 6.55 -0.36
C ALA A 147 -13.90 6.96 -1.77
N ARG A 148 -13.39 8.08 -2.32
CA ARG A 148 -13.69 8.47 -3.71
C ARG A 148 -13.14 7.48 -4.74
N GLU A 149 -11.96 6.92 -4.52
CA GLU A 149 -11.38 5.89 -5.39
C GLU A 149 -12.17 4.56 -5.34
N PHE A 150 -12.76 4.23 -4.19
CA PHE A 150 -13.55 3.02 -4.00
C PHE A 150 -14.98 3.15 -4.54
N TYR A 151 -15.66 4.27 -4.24
CA TYR A 151 -17.05 4.50 -4.67
C TYR A 151 -17.16 5.20 -6.03
N GLY A 152 -16.09 5.82 -6.50
CA GLY A 152 -16.06 6.47 -7.79
C GLY A 152 -16.31 5.46 -8.90
N THR A 153 -17.24 5.79 -9.78
CA THR A 153 -17.27 5.21 -11.11
C THR A 153 -16.01 5.69 -11.83
N GLU A 154 -15.29 4.77 -12.47
CA GLU A 154 -14.37 5.17 -13.53
C GLU A 154 -15.25 5.85 -14.58
N ALA A 155 -15.38 7.18 -14.53
CA ALA A 155 -15.69 7.94 -15.73
C ALA A 155 -14.54 7.58 -16.66
N SER A 156 -14.84 6.66 -17.58
CA SER A 156 -13.90 6.14 -18.53
C SER A 156 -13.21 7.32 -19.19
N GLU A 157 -11.92 7.19 -19.46
CA GLU A 157 -11.19 8.17 -20.27
C GLU A 157 -11.85 8.37 -21.65
N GLU A 158 -12.79 7.48 -22.05
CA GLU A 158 -13.69 7.61 -23.19
C GLU A 158 -14.68 8.80 -23.13
N GLU A 159 -15.08 9.28 -21.95
CA GLU A 159 -15.93 10.49 -21.86
C GLU A 159 -15.12 11.78 -22.06
N LYS A 160 -13.81 11.76 -21.73
CA LYS A 160 -12.93 12.91 -21.94
C LYS A 160 -12.46 13.04 -23.39
N GLU A 161 -12.35 11.95 -24.15
CA GLU A 161 -12.10 12.03 -25.59
C GLU A 161 -13.36 12.51 -26.35
N LYS A 162 -14.56 12.11 -25.92
CA LYS A 162 -15.81 12.55 -26.56
C LYS A 162 -16.20 14.01 -26.30
N GLU A 163 -15.71 14.63 -25.23
CA GLU A 163 -15.96 16.05 -24.93
C GLU A 163 -14.93 16.98 -25.61
N VAL A 164 -13.83 16.44 -26.12
CA VAL A 164 -12.80 17.21 -26.86
C VAL A 164 -13.05 17.19 -28.38
N GLU A 165 -13.90 16.27 -28.87
CA GLU A 165 -14.26 16.13 -30.29
C GLU A 165 -15.69 16.60 -30.63
N ALA A 166 -16.44 17.15 -29.66
CA ALA A 166 -17.81 17.65 -29.83
C ALA A 166 -17.91 19.19 -29.82
#